data_AF-A0AA50WVC5-F1
#
_entry.id   AF-A0AA50WVC5-F1
#
_cell.length_a   1.000
_cell.length_b   1.000
_cell.length_c   1.000
_cell.angle_alpha   90.00
_cell.angle_beta   90.00
_cell.angle_gamma   90.00
#
_symmetry.space_group_name_H-M   'P 1'
#
loop_
_entity.id
_entity.type
_entity.pdbx_description
1 polymer ?
#
loop_
_entity_poly.entity_id
_entity_poly.type
_entity_poly.pdbx_seq_one_letter_code
_entity_poly.pdbx_strand_id
1 'polypeptide(L)' 'DECADPGACSQICINEKGTFKCECHAGYARDPRDRTRCKATEGHPSLLFARRFDIRKISLDHHEMVAIVNDTKSATA' A
#
# COMPACT_ATOMS: atom_id res chain seq x y z
N ASP A 1 -7.18 -24.69 9.07
CA ASP A 1 -7.66 -23.78 8.02
C ASP A 1 -7.27 -22.38 8.45
N GLU A 2 -6.03 -22.06 8.12
CA GLU A 2 -5.33 -20.88 8.56
C GLU A 2 -5.82 -19.65 7.78
N CYS A 3 -6.45 -19.86 6.62
CA CYS A 3 -7.07 -18.80 5.83
C CYS A 3 -8.38 -18.26 6.42
N ALA A 4 -8.98 -18.95 7.39
CA ALA A 4 -10.15 -18.46 8.11
C ALA A 4 -9.79 -17.33 9.08
N ASP A 5 -8.51 -17.19 9.46
CA ASP A 5 -8.04 -16.14 10.36
C ASP A 5 -7.86 -14.81 9.61
N PRO A 6 -8.58 -13.73 9.99
CA PRO A 6 -8.46 -12.44 9.34
C PRO A 6 -7.02 -11.89 9.42
N GLY A 7 -6.46 -11.57 8.26
CA GLY A 7 -5.10 -11.05 8.17
C GLY A 7 -3.99 -12.10 8.07
N ALA A 8 -4.33 -13.40 7.95
CA ALA A 8 -3.35 -14.47 7.69
C ALA A 8 -2.50 -14.20 6.44
N CYS A 9 -3.09 -13.60 5.41
CA CYS A 9 -2.40 -13.05 4.25
C CYS A 9 -2.89 -11.62 4.01
N SER A 10 -2.03 -10.77 3.42
CA SER A 10 -2.43 -9.41 3.00
C SER A 10 -3.39 -9.40 1.81
N GLN A 11 -3.35 -10.45 0.99
CA GLN A 11 -4.17 -10.59 -0.22
C GLN A 11 -4.72 -12.02 -0.30
N ILE A 12 -4.24 -12.85 -1.21
CA ILE A 12 -4.80 -14.17 -1.49
C ILE A 12 -4.22 -15.20 -0.50
N CYS A 13 -5.09 -15.97 0.15
CA CYS A 13 -4.71 -17.10 1.00
C CYS A 13 -5.17 -18.42 0.37
N ILE A 14 -4.26 -19.38 0.29
CA ILE A 14 -4.51 -20.74 -0.20
C ILE A 14 -4.21 -21.70 0.95
N ASN A 15 -5.24 -22.35 1.46
CA ASN A 15 -5.08 -23.33 2.54
C ASN A 15 -4.54 -24.65 1.97
N GLU A 16 -3.47 -25.17 2.57
CA GLU A 16 -2.83 -26.43 2.18
C GLU A 16 -2.91 -27.44 3.35
N LYS A 17 -2.58 -28.71 3.11
CA LYS A 17 -2.62 -29.69 4.21
C LYS A 17 -1.46 -29.44 5.18
N GLY A 18 -1.79 -29.00 6.39
CA GLY A 18 -0.84 -28.73 7.46
C GLY A 18 -0.13 -27.39 7.36
N THR A 19 -0.53 -26.52 6.43
CA THR A 19 0.01 -25.17 6.27
C THR A 19 -0.91 -24.31 5.39
N PHE A 20 -0.47 -23.10 5.07
CA PHE A 20 -1.10 -22.24 4.09
C PHE A 20 -0.04 -21.50 3.29
N LYS A 21 -0.44 -21.03 2.11
CA LYS A 21 0.41 -20.23 1.23
C LYS A 21 -0.30 -18.93 0.89
N CYS A 22 0.43 -17.83 1.02
CA CYS A 22 -0.03 -16.54 0.53
C CYS A 22 0.45 -16.28 -0.90
N GLU A 23 -0.44 -15.73 -1.71
CA GLU A 23 -0.16 -15.26 -3.07
C GLU A 23 -0.59 -13.80 -3.24
N CYS A 24 -0.03 -13.14 -4.26
CA CYS A 24 -0.26 -11.72 -4.52
C CYS A 24 -0.91 -11.53 -5.89
N HIS A 25 -1.76 -10.51 -6.00
CA HIS A 25 -2.31 -10.07 -7.27
C HIS A 25 -1.21 -9.53 -8.20
N ALA A 26 -1.51 -9.45 -9.50
CA ALA A 26 -0.61 -8.84 -10.48
C ALA A 26 -0.21 -7.41 -10.07
N GLY A 27 1.06 -7.06 -10.27
CA GLY A 27 1.65 -5.79 -9.80
C GLY A 27 2.10 -5.82 -8.33
N TYR A 28 2.00 -6.97 -7.65
CA TYR A 28 2.51 -7.17 -6.30
C TYR A 28 3.39 -8.41 -6.21
N ALA A 29 4.39 -8.37 -5.34
CA ALA A 29 5.27 -9.48 -5.02
C ALA A 29 5.30 -9.71 -3.50
N ARG A 30 5.56 -10.96 -3.09
CA ARG A 30 5.68 -11.30 -1.66
C ARG A 30 6.88 -10.57 -1.06
N ASP A 31 6.71 -10.04 0.15
CA ASP A 31 7.80 -9.43 0.90
C ASP A 31 8.83 -10.52 1.27
N PRO A 32 10.12 -10.36 0.90
CA PRO A 32 11.15 -11.32 1.27
C PRO A 32 11.31 -11.50 2.79
N ARG A 33 10.93 -10.48 3.58
CA ARG A 33 11.01 -10.51 5.05
C ARG A 33 9.77 -11.13 5.70
N ASP A 34 8.64 -11.12 5.01
CA ASP A 34 7.37 -11.63 5.51
C ASP A 34 6.52 -12.17 4.35
N ARG A 35 6.53 -13.50 4.19
CA ARG A 35 5.87 -14.18 3.08
C ARG A 35 4.34 -14.06 3.12
N THR A 36 3.77 -13.56 4.22
CA THR A 36 2.33 -13.30 4.34
C THR A 36 1.92 -11.94 3.76
N ARG A 37 2.90 -11.09 3.43
CA ARG A 37 2.68 -9.72 2.94
C ARG A 37 2.99 -9.58 1.46
N CYS A 38 2.18 -8.76 0.81
CA CYS A 38 2.36 -8.37 -0.59
C CYS A 38 2.79 -6.91 -0.66
N LYS A 39 3.86 -6.63 -1.41
CA LYS A 39 4.37 -5.29 -1.70
C LYS A 39 4.21 -5.00 -3.18
N ALA A 40 3.83 -3.78 -3.52
CA ALA A 40 3.75 -3.35 -4.92
C ALA A 40 5.13 -3.51 -5.58
N THR A 41 5.17 -4.03 -6.80
CA THR A 41 6.43 -4.24 -7.53
C THR A 41 6.99 -2.95 -8.11
N GLU A 42 6.12 -1.97 -8.36
CA GLU A 42 6.48 -0.69 -8.96
C GLU A 42 5.79 0.46 -8.24
N GLY A 43 6.42 1.64 -8.35
CA GLY A 43 5.94 2.86 -7.72
C GLY A 43 6.42 3.04 -6.28
N HIS A 44 6.57 4.32 -5.90
CA HIS A 44 6.92 4.70 -4.54
C HIS A 44 5.65 5.06 -3.77
N PRO A 45 5.39 4.44 -2.60
CA PRO A 45 4.20 4.74 -1.83
C PRO A 45 4.21 6.20 -1.41
N SER A 46 3.14 6.92 -1.73
CA SER A 46 3.02 8.33 -1.44
C SER A 46 1.61 8.69 -1.00
N LEU A 47 1.49 9.62 -0.06
CA LEU A 47 0.21 10.20 0.35
C LEU A 47 -0.01 11.51 -0.38
N LEU A 48 -1.05 11.57 -1.21
CA LEU A 48 -1.56 12.81 -1.78
C LEU A 48 -2.69 13.33 -0.89
N PHE A 49 -2.63 14.60 -0.50
CA PHE A 49 -3.64 15.20 0.34
C PHE A 49 -3.88 16.67 -0.03
N ALA A 50 -5.12 17.11 0.15
CA ALA A 50 -5.50 18.49 0.00
C ALA A 50 -5.33 19.24 1.32
N ARG A 51 -4.86 20.48 1.22
CA ARG A 51 -5.03 21.49 2.27
C ARG A 51 -5.96 22.58 1.72
N ARG A 52 -6.23 23.63 2.51
CA ARG A 52 -7.18 24.67 2.11
C ARG A 52 -6.84 25.31 0.74
N PHE A 53 -5.56 25.55 0.47
CA PHE A 53 -5.12 26.33 -0.70
C PHE A 53 -4.07 25.64 -1.58
N ASP A 54 -3.69 24.40 -1.28
CA ASP A 54 -2.72 23.65 -2.09
C ASP A 54 -2.93 22.13 -1.93
N ILE A 55 -2.31 21.38 -2.85
CA ILE A 55 -2.28 19.91 -2.83
C ILE A 55 -0.84 19.47 -2.64
N ARG A 56 -0.62 18.54 -1.71
CA ARG A 56 0.72 18.06 -1.35
C ARG A 56 0.83 16.56 -1.47
N LYS A 57 2.05 16.11 -1.77
CA LYS A 57 2.47 14.72 -1.80
C LYS A 57 3.53 14.48 -0.73
N ILE A 58 3.40 13.42 0.06
CA ILE A 58 4.45 12.93 0.98
C ILE A 58 4.93 11.57 0.48
N SER A 59 6.23 11.38 0.31
CA SER A 59 6.84 10.07 0.05
C SER A 59 7.01 9.30 1.36
N LEU A 60 6.53 8.06 1.43
CA LEU A 60 6.58 7.25 2.67
C LEU A 60 7.92 6.55 2.91
N ASP A 61 8.81 6.60 1.94
CA ASP A 61 10.12 5.94 1.93
C ASP A 61 11.27 6.93 2.15
N HIS A 62 11.21 8.11 1.52
CA HIS A 62 12.24 9.16 1.62
C HIS A 62 11.83 10.32 2.54
N HIS A 63 10.61 10.25 3.12
CA HIS A 63 10.05 11.25 4.04
C HIS A 63 10.03 12.68 3.45
N GLU A 64 9.98 12.78 2.11
CA GLU A 64 9.96 14.04 1.39
C GLU A 64 8.53 14.55 1.20
N MET A 65 8.30 15.84 1.43
CA MET A 65 7.03 16.51 1.14
C MET A 65 7.19 17.52 0.01
N VAL A 66 6.37 17.40 -1.02
CA VAL A 66 6.38 18.29 -2.20
C VAL A 66 4.98 18.86 -2.43
N ALA A 67 4.91 20.13 -2.80
CA ALA A 67 3.67 20.75 -3.27
C ALA A 67 3.45 20.42 -4.75
N ILE A 68 2.32 19.81 -5.07
CA ILE A 68 1.97 19.38 -6.43
C ILE A 68 1.19 20.47 -7.16
N VAL A 69 0.31 21.17 -6.43
CA VAL A 69 -0.46 22.32 -6.94
C VAL A 69 -0.46 23.38 -5.87
N ASN A 70 -0.11 24.61 -6.24
CA ASN A 70 -0.12 25.78 -5.36
C ASN A 70 -1.30 26.71 -5.69
N ASP A 71 -1.60 27.63 -4.78
CA ASP A 71 -2.48 28.79 -4.98
C ASP A 71 -3.89 28.46 -5.51
N THR A 72 -4.44 27.32 -5.09
CA THR A 72 -5.83 26.96 -5.36
C THR A 72 -6.78 27.87 -4.57
N LYS A 73 -7.94 28.23 -5.15
CA LYS A 73 -8.96 29.02 -4.43
C LYS A 73 -9.55 28.25 -3.24
N SER A 74 -9.80 26.96 -3.46
CA SER A 74 -10.10 25.97 -2.43
C SER A 74 -9.71 24.61 -3.00
N ALA A 75 -8.89 23.84 -2.30
CA ALA A 75 -8.58 22.45 -2.66
C ALA A 75 -9.39 21.42 -1.85
N THR A 76 -10.26 21.90 -0.96
CA THR A 76 -11.23 21.11 -0.21
C THR A 76 -12.64 21.58 -0.53
N ALA A 77 -13.61 20.66 -0.54
CA ALA A 77 -15.04 20.97 -0.71
C ALA A 77 -15.66 21.54 0.57
#